data_AF-A0A182ZZU6-F1
#
_entry.id   AF-A0A182ZZU6-F1
#
_cell.length_a   1.000
_cell.length_b   1.000
_cell.length_c   1.000
_cell.angle_alpha   90.00
_cell.angle_beta   90.00
_cell.angle_gamma   90.00
#
_symmetry.space_group_name_H-M   'P 1'
#
loop_
_entity.id
_entity.type
_entity.pdbx_description
1 polymer ?
#
loop_
_entity_poly.entity_id
_entity_poly.type
_entity_poly.pdbx_seq_one_letter_code
_entity_poly.pdbx_strand_id
1 'polypeptide(L)'
;MNHYHYLCLQLLQAGYHQTFVELKKIMKLQKELRHQAGPASVLWNVTLLRDRKDQLQYLVRHLVYSEDALHMKNFDRIYRMYLSIANYFHADENDRWLVKYFLYQCNEVAHNTVRILKNVRATPEKARTEQYAVYRDNEVRDIDQDAVLDELLEVAERRVYECTYHIILFLMETERYVEALMIARPLYSKLKDSRPYRVAPLDPTKETDPEWMKHAQLLVQAVAEKMCACTLQMFETDKGFDTDADISFALLEALEFATECEYPEIS
;
A
#
# COMPACT_ATOMS: atom_id res chain seq x y z
N MET A 1 2.56 -12.27 33.86
CA MET A 1 3.16 -11.98 32.53
C MET A 1 2.15 -11.12 31.76
N ASN A 2 2.53 -9.94 31.25
CA ASN A 2 1.60 -9.11 30.45
C ASN A 2 1.34 -9.80 29.09
N HIS A 3 0.14 -9.64 28.52
CA HIS A 3 -0.33 -10.23 27.27
C HIS A 3 0.66 -10.08 26.11
N TYR A 4 1.24 -8.88 25.92
CA TYR A 4 2.29 -8.64 24.92
C TYR A 4 3.50 -9.57 25.08
N HIS A 5 4.00 -9.75 26.32
CA HIS A 5 5.16 -10.62 26.56
C HIS A 5 4.82 -12.09 26.29
N TYR A 6 3.59 -12.49 26.62
CA TYR A 6 3.10 -13.84 26.32
C TYR A 6 3.05 -14.09 24.81
N LEU A 7 2.50 -13.16 24.03
CA LEU A 7 2.50 -13.25 22.56
C LEU A 7 3.92 -13.32 21.98
N CYS A 8 4.83 -12.47 22.46
CA CYS A 8 6.24 -12.52 22.03
C CYS A 8 6.88 -13.88 22.29
N LEU A 9 6.60 -14.49 23.45
CA LEU A 9 7.14 -15.80 23.81
C LEU A 9 6.54 -16.90 22.95
N GLN A 10 5.23 -16.84 22.67
CA GLN A 10 4.55 -17.77 21.75
C GLN A 10 5.14 -17.70 20.33
N LEU A 11 5.36 -16.50 19.80
CA LEU A 11 5.96 -16.32 18.47
C LEU A 11 7.34 -16.96 18.37
N LEU A 12 8.19 -16.73 19.37
CA LEU A 12 9.53 -17.31 19.39
C LEU A 12 9.51 -18.84 19.56
N GLN A 13 8.63 -19.37 20.39
CA GLN A 13 8.46 -20.82 20.56
C GLN A 13 7.96 -21.51 19.28
N ALA A 14 7.12 -20.82 18.51
CA ALA A 14 6.59 -21.31 17.25
C ALA A 14 7.52 -21.06 16.05
N GLY A 15 8.67 -20.39 16.23
CA GLY A 15 9.64 -20.13 15.16
C GLY A 15 9.38 -18.88 14.32
N TYR A 16 8.40 -18.05 14.67
CA TYR A 16 8.02 -16.81 13.98
C TYR A 16 8.95 -15.64 14.35
N HIS A 17 10.20 -15.74 13.92
CA HIS A 17 11.24 -14.77 14.25
C HIS A 17 11.05 -13.44 13.52
N GLN A 18 10.59 -13.46 12.27
CA GLN A 18 10.40 -12.22 11.51
C GLN A 18 9.22 -11.42 12.06
N THR A 19 8.11 -12.09 12.35
CA THR A 19 6.94 -11.50 13.01
C THR A 19 7.33 -10.89 14.36
N PHE A 20 8.16 -11.58 15.14
CA PHE A 20 8.65 -11.05 16.41
C PHE A 20 9.51 -9.78 16.24
N VAL A 21 10.43 -9.78 15.27
CA VAL A 21 11.28 -8.61 14.97
C VAL A 21 10.44 -7.43 14.51
N GLU A 22 9.49 -7.69 13.61
CA GLU A 22 8.61 -6.67 13.05
C GLU A 22 7.69 -6.08 14.13
N LEU A 23 7.11 -6.93 14.98
CA LEU A 23 6.32 -6.48 16.12
C LEU A 23 7.13 -5.57 17.05
N LYS A 24 8.38 -5.94 17.37
CA LYS A 24 9.27 -5.11 18.19
C LYS A 24 9.57 -3.76 17.52
N LYS A 25 9.77 -3.75 16.20
CA LYS A 25 9.99 -2.53 15.42
C LYS A 25 8.79 -1.60 15.50
N ILE A 26 7.57 -2.12 15.34
CA ILE A 26 6.32 -1.36 15.47
C ILE A 26 6.18 -0.76 16.88
N MET A 27 6.44 -1.55 17.94
CA MET A 27 6.39 -1.05 19.32
C MET A 27 7.43 0.05 19.59
N LYS A 28 8.62 -0.06 18.99
CA LYS A 28 9.67 0.97 19.07
C LYS A 28 9.23 2.24 18.33
N LEU A 29 8.66 2.09 17.14
CA LEU A 29 8.16 3.21 16.33
C LEU A 29 7.09 4.01 17.08
N GLN A 30 6.10 3.35 17.68
CA GLN A 30 5.06 4.05 18.45
C GLN A 30 5.66 4.87 19.62
N LYS A 31 6.65 4.31 20.32
CA LYS A 31 7.33 5.01 21.42
C LYS A 31 8.10 6.22 20.91
N GLU A 32 8.83 6.07 19.81
CA GLU A 32 9.59 7.16 19.21
C GLU A 32 8.68 8.31 18.77
N LEU A 33 7.59 8.00 18.07
CA LEU A 33 6.58 8.99 17.68
C LEU A 33 5.97 9.71 18.89
N ARG A 34 5.66 8.95 19.96
CA ARG A 34 5.17 9.52 21.21
C ARG A 34 6.19 10.46 21.86
N HIS A 35 7.46 10.08 21.90
CA HIS A 35 8.51 10.92 22.45
C HIS A 35 8.72 12.20 21.64
N GLN A 36 8.67 12.10 20.31
CA GLN A 36 8.78 13.26 19.41
C GLN A 36 7.60 14.22 19.52
N ALA A 37 6.37 13.70 19.68
CA ALA A 37 5.19 14.53 19.88
C ALA A 37 5.16 15.22 21.26
N GLY A 38 5.85 14.64 22.24
CA GLY A 38 6.03 15.19 23.58
C GLY A 38 4.81 15.01 24.51
N PRO A 39 4.97 15.30 25.82
CA PRO A 39 3.96 14.99 26.85
C PRO A 39 2.63 15.74 26.72
N ALA A 40 2.63 16.89 26.05
CA ALA A 40 1.43 17.70 25.84
C ALA A 40 0.59 17.22 24.64
N SER A 41 1.10 16.28 23.84
CA SER A 41 0.39 15.79 22.65
C SER A 41 -0.72 14.80 22.99
N VAL A 42 -1.74 14.75 22.13
CA VAL A 42 -2.80 13.73 22.21
C VAL A 42 -2.19 12.31 22.15
N LEU A 43 -1.18 12.11 21.30
CA LEU A 43 -0.47 10.84 21.12
C LEU A 43 0.18 10.30 22.41
N TRP A 44 0.50 11.18 23.36
CA TRP A 44 1.04 10.80 24.67
C TRP A 44 0.03 10.01 25.52
N ASN A 45 -1.24 10.42 25.45
CA ASN A 45 -2.33 9.87 26.25
C ASN A 45 -3.04 8.66 25.59
N VAL A 46 -2.78 8.42 24.30
CA VAL A 46 -3.31 7.25 23.59
C VAL A 46 -2.83 5.95 24.25
N THR A 47 -3.70 4.93 24.34
CA THR A 47 -3.28 3.62 24.86
C THR A 47 -2.27 2.97 23.91
N LEU A 48 -1.14 2.47 24.44
CA LEU A 48 -0.12 1.83 23.60
C LEU A 48 -0.67 0.58 22.92
N LEU A 49 -0.21 0.30 21.70
CA LEU A 49 -0.63 -0.87 20.93
C LEU A 49 -0.35 -2.17 21.68
N ARG A 50 0.74 -2.23 22.44
CA ARG A 50 1.08 -3.40 23.28
C ARG A 50 0.03 -3.72 24.35
N ASP A 51 -0.77 -2.73 24.76
CA ASP A 51 -1.75 -2.84 25.85
C ASP A 51 -3.19 -2.98 25.30
N ARG A 52 -3.35 -2.82 23.98
CA ARG A 52 -4.59 -2.96 23.20
C ARG A 52 -4.76 -4.40 22.67
N LYS A 53 -5.33 -5.29 23.50
CA LYS A 53 -5.33 -6.75 23.25
C LYS A 53 -5.88 -7.18 21.88
N ASP A 54 -7.08 -6.74 21.52
CA ASP A 54 -7.75 -7.21 20.30
C ASP A 54 -7.02 -6.72 19.04
N GLN A 55 -6.64 -5.43 19.01
CA GLN A 55 -5.86 -4.83 17.93
C GLN A 55 -4.47 -5.47 17.81
N LEU A 56 -3.82 -5.77 18.93
CA LEU A 56 -2.52 -6.45 18.94
C LEU A 56 -2.66 -7.89 18.40
N GLN A 57 -3.72 -8.60 18.79
CA GLN A 57 -3.96 -9.96 18.29
C GLN A 57 -4.26 -9.96 16.78
N TYR A 58 -5.02 -8.98 16.29
CA TYR A 58 -5.29 -8.80 14.86
C TYR A 58 -3.98 -8.55 14.09
N LEU A 59 -3.15 -7.62 14.58
CA LEU A 59 -1.83 -7.32 14.00
C LEU A 59 -0.95 -8.57 13.94
N VAL A 60 -0.77 -9.25 15.08
CA VAL A 60 0.12 -10.43 15.17
C VAL A 60 -0.36 -11.55 14.25
N ARG A 61 -1.67 -11.79 14.16
CA ARG A 61 -2.23 -12.81 13.26
C ARG A 61 -1.85 -12.56 11.80
N HIS A 62 -1.99 -11.33 11.32
CA HIS A 62 -1.66 -10.99 9.93
C HIS A 62 -0.16 -10.99 9.67
N LEU A 63 0.66 -10.59 10.65
CA LEU A 63 2.11 -10.72 10.54
C LEU A 63 2.56 -12.19 10.45
N VAL A 64 1.98 -13.09 11.26
CA VAL A 64 2.24 -14.54 11.17
C VAL A 64 1.88 -15.06 9.78
N TYR A 65 0.71 -14.72 9.26
CA TYR A 65 0.31 -15.13 7.91
C TYR A 65 1.21 -14.55 6.81
N SER A 66 1.78 -13.36 7.02
CA SER A 66 2.75 -12.77 6.10
C SER A 66 4.10 -13.50 6.12
N GLU A 67 4.54 -13.98 7.28
CA GLU A 67 5.77 -14.78 7.42
C GLU A 67 5.59 -16.16 6.78
N ASP A 68 4.44 -16.82 7.02
CA ASP A 68 4.07 -18.07 6.33
C ASP A 68 4.08 -17.88 4.80
N ALA A 69 3.51 -16.76 4.32
CA ALA A 69 3.49 -16.44 2.89
C ALA A 69 4.89 -16.17 2.32
N LEU A 70 5.79 -15.56 3.10
CA LEU A 70 7.18 -15.37 2.70
C LEU A 70 7.90 -16.70 2.53
N HIS A 71 7.71 -17.65 3.43
CA HIS A 71 8.27 -19.00 3.29
C HIS A 71 7.78 -19.70 2.02
N MET A 72 6.55 -19.42 1.59
CA MET A 72 5.95 -19.91 0.35
C MET A 72 6.29 -19.06 -0.89
N LYS A 73 7.08 -17.98 -0.74
CA LYS A 73 7.35 -16.95 -1.77
C LYS A 73 6.08 -16.35 -2.39
N ASN A 74 4.98 -16.34 -1.64
CA ASN A 74 3.71 -15.77 -2.09
C ASN A 74 3.66 -14.27 -1.71
N PHE A 75 4.34 -13.45 -2.50
CA PHE A 75 4.45 -12.02 -2.23
C PHE A 75 3.13 -11.26 -2.34
N ASP A 76 2.21 -11.71 -3.22
CA ASP A 76 0.85 -11.14 -3.30
C ASP A 76 0.10 -11.33 -1.97
N ARG A 77 0.23 -12.50 -1.34
CA ARG A 77 -0.36 -12.73 -0.02
C ARG A 77 0.27 -11.87 1.07
N ILE A 78 1.58 -11.65 1.05
CA ILE A 78 2.24 -10.71 1.99
C ILE A 78 1.64 -9.30 1.84
N TYR A 79 1.55 -8.83 0.60
CA TYR A 79 0.95 -7.54 0.27
C TYR A 79 -0.48 -7.44 0.83
N ARG A 80 -1.33 -8.44 0.57
CA ARG A 80 -2.71 -8.47 1.08
C ARG A 80 -2.75 -8.46 2.61
N MET A 81 -1.88 -9.21 3.29
CA MET A 81 -1.84 -9.21 4.77
C MET A 81 -1.48 -7.84 5.33
N TYR A 82 -0.51 -7.14 4.74
CA TYR A 82 -0.16 -5.78 5.15
C TYR A 82 -1.26 -4.77 4.85
N LEU A 83 -1.92 -4.89 3.69
CA LEU A 83 -3.03 -4.04 3.32
C LEU A 83 -4.25 -4.26 4.24
N SER A 84 -4.52 -5.51 4.65
CA SER A 84 -5.54 -5.83 5.66
C SER A 84 -5.24 -5.23 7.03
N ILE A 85 -3.96 -5.08 7.40
CA ILE A 85 -3.57 -4.36 8.62
C ILE A 85 -3.82 -2.86 8.44
N ALA A 86 -3.39 -2.27 7.33
CA ALA A 86 -3.63 -0.85 7.04
C ALA A 86 -5.13 -0.51 7.07
N ASN A 87 -5.96 -1.33 6.42
CA ASN A 87 -7.42 -1.17 6.40
C ASN A 87 -8.03 -1.25 7.81
N TYR A 88 -7.61 -2.21 8.63
CA TYR A 88 -8.17 -2.37 9.98
C TYR A 88 -7.89 -1.17 10.89
N PHE A 89 -6.68 -0.61 10.80
CA PHE A 89 -6.28 0.55 11.60
C PHE A 89 -6.67 1.89 10.98
N HIS A 90 -7.22 1.91 9.76
CA HIS A 90 -7.65 3.13 9.07
C HIS A 90 -8.79 3.85 9.80
N ALA A 91 -9.63 3.11 10.53
CA ALA A 91 -10.79 3.67 11.22
C ALA A 91 -10.46 4.56 12.44
N ASP A 92 -9.26 4.45 13.03
CA ASP A 92 -8.85 5.25 14.20
C ASP A 92 -7.76 6.26 13.81
N GLU A 93 -8.06 7.54 13.97
CA GLU A 93 -7.12 8.63 13.65
C GLU A 93 -5.80 8.52 14.44
N ASN A 94 -5.84 7.97 15.65
CA ASN A 94 -4.65 7.77 16.48
C ASN A 94 -3.70 6.72 15.92
N ASP A 95 -4.15 5.90 14.97
CA ASP A 95 -3.38 4.84 14.32
C ASP A 95 -2.97 5.19 12.89
N ARG A 96 -3.18 6.44 12.42
CA ARG A 96 -2.71 6.92 11.10
C ARG A 96 -1.23 6.65 10.86
N TRP A 97 -0.40 6.69 11.90
CA TRP A 97 1.03 6.36 11.79
C TRP A 97 1.28 4.88 11.42
N LEU A 98 0.41 3.98 11.90
CA LEU A 98 0.49 2.55 11.64
C LEU A 98 -0.07 2.21 10.25
N VAL A 99 -1.15 2.90 9.85
CA VAL A 99 -1.67 2.86 8.47
C VAL A 99 -0.58 3.29 7.49
N LYS A 100 0.04 4.45 7.72
CA LYS A 100 1.19 4.92 6.93
C LYS A 100 2.27 3.84 6.88
N TYR A 101 2.68 3.33 8.04
CA TYR A 101 3.72 2.31 8.11
C TYR A 101 3.43 1.11 7.20
N PHE A 102 2.23 0.54 7.28
CA PHE A 102 1.87 -0.63 6.49
C PHE A 102 1.64 -0.33 5.01
N LEU A 103 1.11 0.83 4.63
CA LEU A 103 1.04 1.24 3.22
C LEU A 103 2.43 1.32 2.58
N TYR A 104 3.41 1.86 3.31
CA TYR A 104 4.80 1.87 2.85
C TYR A 104 5.43 0.46 2.85
N GLN A 105 5.09 -0.41 3.81
CA GLN A 105 5.51 -1.82 3.75
C GLN A 105 4.92 -2.55 2.52
N CYS A 106 3.65 -2.31 2.17
CA CYS A 106 3.05 -2.83 0.94
C CYS A 106 3.85 -2.37 -0.29
N ASN A 107 4.22 -1.10 -0.33
CA ASN A 107 5.01 -0.53 -1.43
C ASN A 107 6.39 -1.16 -1.54
N GLU A 108 7.09 -1.32 -0.41
CA GLU A 108 8.38 -2.01 -0.36
C GLU A 108 8.28 -3.46 -0.82
N VAL A 109 7.26 -4.19 -0.41
CA VAL A 109 7.03 -5.58 -0.85
C VAL A 109 6.79 -5.63 -2.36
N ALA A 110 5.92 -4.77 -2.90
CA ALA A 110 5.61 -4.75 -4.32
C ALA A 110 6.84 -4.43 -5.17
N HIS A 111 7.59 -3.36 -4.84
CA HIS A 111 8.82 -3.00 -5.55
C HIS A 111 9.91 -4.06 -5.44
N ASN A 112 10.12 -4.63 -4.25
CA ASN A 112 11.10 -5.70 -4.07
C ASN A 112 10.72 -6.95 -4.86
N THR A 113 9.43 -7.27 -4.94
CA THR A 113 8.93 -8.40 -5.74
C THR A 113 9.23 -8.20 -7.22
N VAL A 114 8.90 -7.02 -7.79
CA VAL A 114 9.25 -6.69 -9.18
C VAL A 114 10.75 -6.82 -9.42
N ARG A 115 11.58 -6.32 -8.50
CA ARG A 115 13.05 -6.42 -8.60
C ARG A 115 13.54 -7.87 -8.56
N ILE A 116 13.03 -8.68 -7.62
CA ILE A 116 13.40 -10.10 -7.49
C ILE A 116 13.02 -10.86 -8.76
N LEU A 117 11.79 -10.72 -9.22
CA LEU A 117 11.28 -11.44 -10.39
C LEU A 117 12.02 -11.03 -11.67
N LYS A 118 12.31 -9.73 -11.88
CA LYS A 118 13.13 -9.26 -13.01
C LYS A 118 14.54 -9.85 -12.98
N ASN A 119 15.15 -9.94 -11.80
CA ASN A 119 16.48 -10.53 -11.64
C ASN A 119 16.49 -12.05 -11.89
N VAL A 120 15.46 -12.77 -11.42
CA VAL A 120 15.28 -14.21 -11.65
C VAL A 120 15.11 -14.47 -13.14
N ARG A 121 14.24 -13.70 -13.81
CA ARG A 121 14.04 -13.79 -15.26
C ARG A 121 15.31 -13.54 -16.07
N ALA A 122 16.12 -12.57 -15.64
CA ALA A 122 17.41 -12.28 -16.29
C ALA A 122 18.48 -13.37 -16.05
N THR A 123 18.26 -14.31 -15.11
CA THR A 123 19.25 -15.32 -14.70
C THR A 123 18.68 -16.74 -14.84
N PRO A 124 18.84 -17.41 -16.00
CA PRO A 124 18.22 -18.72 -16.29
C PRO A 124 18.59 -19.83 -15.30
N GLU A 125 19.79 -19.77 -14.70
CA GLU A 125 20.25 -20.74 -13.69
C GLU A 125 19.47 -20.63 -12.37
N LYS A 126 19.04 -19.42 -12.00
CA LYS A 126 18.21 -19.18 -10.80
C LYS A 126 16.77 -19.56 -11.01
N ALA A 127 16.20 -19.30 -12.20
CA ALA A 127 14.84 -19.71 -12.55
C ALA A 127 14.64 -21.25 -12.48
N ARG A 128 15.70 -22.04 -12.71
CA ARG A 128 15.67 -23.50 -12.61
C ARG A 128 15.76 -24.05 -11.17
N THR A 129 16.28 -23.26 -10.22
CA THR A 129 16.53 -23.68 -8.84
C THR A 129 15.54 -23.08 -7.85
N GLU A 130 15.06 -21.88 -8.12
CA GLU A 130 14.01 -21.22 -7.36
C GLU A 130 12.66 -21.49 -8.03
N GLN A 131 11.94 -22.53 -7.60
CA GLN A 131 10.57 -22.74 -8.07
C GLN A 131 9.67 -21.62 -7.52
N TYR A 132 9.05 -20.87 -8.43
CA TYR A 132 7.97 -19.94 -8.14
C TYR A 132 6.63 -20.61 -8.49
N ALA A 133 5.58 -20.18 -7.79
CA ALA A 133 4.23 -20.68 -8.01
C ALA A 133 3.26 -19.50 -8.04
N VAL A 134 2.33 -19.54 -9.00
CA VAL A 134 1.12 -18.72 -8.97
C VAL A 134 0.11 -19.43 -8.07
N TYR A 135 -0.38 -18.72 -7.06
CA TYR A 135 -1.44 -19.21 -6.18
C TYR A 135 -2.77 -18.58 -6.60
N ARG A 136 -3.74 -19.40 -6.99
CA ARG A 136 -5.15 -18.98 -7.11
C ARG A 136 -5.97 -19.87 -6.17
N ASP A 137 -6.74 -19.26 -5.28
CA ASP A 137 -7.55 -19.98 -4.28
C ASP A 137 -6.76 -20.99 -3.42
N ASN A 138 -5.47 -20.71 -3.16
CA ASN A 138 -4.50 -21.59 -2.48
C ASN A 138 -4.09 -22.86 -3.26
N GLU A 139 -4.38 -22.95 -4.56
CA GLU A 139 -3.94 -24.03 -5.44
C GLU A 139 -2.85 -23.56 -6.42
N VAL A 140 -1.90 -24.44 -6.75
CA VAL A 140 -0.79 -24.19 -7.69
C VAL A 140 -1.26 -24.58 -9.09
N ARG A 141 -1.24 -23.64 -10.06
CA ARG A 141 -1.77 -23.89 -11.41
C ARG A 141 -0.76 -24.32 -12.46
N ASP A 142 0.46 -23.78 -12.45
CA ASP A 142 1.30 -23.81 -13.65
C ASP A 142 2.65 -24.50 -13.45
N ILE A 143 3.05 -25.26 -14.47
CA ILE A 143 4.31 -26.03 -14.51
C ILE A 143 5.37 -25.29 -15.34
N ASP A 144 4.95 -24.40 -16.26
CA ASP A 144 5.85 -23.57 -17.06
C ASP A 144 6.33 -22.35 -16.26
N GLN A 145 7.60 -22.35 -15.88
CA GLN A 145 8.19 -21.30 -15.06
C GLN A 145 8.27 -19.95 -15.77
N ASP A 146 8.39 -19.90 -17.09
CA ASP A 146 8.46 -18.61 -17.80
C ASP A 146 7.09 -17.91 -17.80
N ALA A 147 6.02 -18.66 -18.06
CA ALA A 147 4.64 -18.17 -17.95
C ALA A 147 4.27 -17.76 -16.51
N VAL A 148 4.71 -18.55 -15.52
CA VAL A 148 4.55 -18.23 -14.09
C VAL A 148 5.23 -16.91 -13.75
N LEU A 149 6.47 -16.69 -14.20
CA LEU A 149 7.21 -15.46 -13.93
C LEU A 149 6.58 -14.26 -14.62
N ASP A 150 6.05 -14.43 -15.84
CA ASP A 150 5.29 -13.39 -16.55
C ASP A 150 4.05 -12.95 -15.76
N GLU A 151 3.23 -13.91 -15.31
CA GLU A 151 2.03 -13.61 -14.51
C GLU A 151 2.40 -12.95 -13.18
N LEU A 152 3.42 -13.46 -12.48
CA LEU A 152 3.87 -12.88 -11.21
C LEU A 152 4.42 -11.46 -11.38
N LEU A 153 5.11 -11.18 -12.49
CA LEU A 153 5.58 -9.83 -12.82
C LEU A 153 4.42 -8.88 -13.08
N GLU A 154 3.43 -9.30 -13.86
CA GLU A 154 2.23 -8.50 -14.14
C GLU A 154 1.47 -8.18 -12.84
N VAL A 155 1.27 -9.18 -11.97
CA VAL A 155 0.63 -8.98 -10.65
C VAL A 155 1.47 -8.03 -9.79
N ALA A 156 2.79 -8.22 -9.72
CA ALA A 156 3.66 -7.37 -8.90
C ALA A 156 3.69 -5.92 -9.38
N GLU A 157 3.73 -5.68 -10.69
CA GLU A 157 3.65 -4.33 -11.27
C GLU A 157 2.29 -3.69 -11.00
N ARG A 158 1.20 -4.45 -11.11
CA ARG A 158 -0.13 -3.98 -10.69
C ARG A 158 -0.15 -3.58 -9.21
N ARG A 159 0.41 -4.40 -8.31
CA ARG A 159 0.49 -4.09 -6.87
C ARG A 159 1.27 -2.81 -6.59
N VAL A 160 2.31 -2.50 -7.37
CA VAL A 160 3.04 -1.22 -7.26
C VAL A 160 2.11 -0.03 -7.54
N TYR A 161 1.27 -0.12 -8.58
CA TYR A 161 0.34 0.95 -8.91
C TYR A 161 -0.75 1.12 -7.84
N GLU A 162 -1.30 0.02 -7.35
CA GLU A 162 -2.32 0.01 -6.31
C GLU A 162 -1.81 0.57 -4.98
N CYS A 163 -0.62 0.15 -4.48
CA CYS A 163 -0.09 0.75 -3.24
C CYS A 163 0.26 2.22 -3.40
N THR A 164 0.79 2.62 -4.55
CA THR A 164 1.07 4.04 -4.83
C THR A 164 -0.22 4.85 -4.76
N TYR A 165 -1.31 4.33 -5.32
CA TYR A 165 -2.63 4.95 -5.22
C TYR A 165 -3.16 5.03 -3.79
N HIS A 166 -3.06 3.96 -3.00
CA HIS A 166 -3.47 4.00 -1.59
C HIS A 166 -2.62 4.98 -0.76
N ILE A 167 -1.33 5.15 -1.08
CA ILE A 167 -0.48 6.17 -0.45
C ILE A 167 -0.96 7.58 -0.83
N ILE A 168 -1.34 7.83 -2.09
CA ILE A 168 -1.90 9.11 -2.53
C ILE A 168 -3.17 9.43 -1.73
N LEU A 169 -4.11 8.49 -1.62
CA LEU A 169 -5.33 8.67 -0.83
C LEU A 169 -5.01 9.01 0.63
N PHE A 170 -4.11 8.25 1.26
CA PHE A 170 -3.70 8.50 2.65
C PHE A 170 -3.05 9.88 2.83
N LEU A 171 -2.23 10.33 1.87
CA LEU A 171 -1.62 11.66 1.92
C LEU A 171 -2.66 12.77 1.80
N MET A 172 -3.66 12.59 0.93
CA MET A 172 -4.78 13.53 0.82
C MET A 172 -5.61 13.59 2.10
N GLU A 173 -5.95 12.45 2.70
CA GLU A 173 -6.67 12.36 3.98
C GLU A 173 -5.91 12.99 5.16
N THR A 174 -4.58 13.09 5.04
CA THR A 174 -3.72 13.74 6.03
C THR A 174 -3.32 15.16 5.62
N GLU A 175 -4.01 15.76 4.64
CA GLU A 175 -3.82 17.13 4.14
C GLU A 175 -2.42 17.40 3.55
N ARG A 176 -1.70 16.34 3.14
CA ARG A 176 -0.36 16.42 2.53
C ARG A 176 -0.46 16.44 1.00
N TYR A 177 -1.22 17.38 0.46
CA TYR A 177 -1.57 17.46 -0.97
C TYR A 177 -0.36 17.59 -1.90
N VAL A 178 0.66 18.37 -1.51
CA VAL A 178 1.89 18.53 -2.31
C VAL A 178 2.60 17.19 -2.48
N GLU A 179 2.73 16.41 -1.40
CA GLU A 179 3.35 15.09 -1.44
C GLU A 179 2.50 14.09 -2.22
N ALA A 180 1.17 14.15 -2.08
CA ALA A 180 0.26 13.34 -2.88
C ALA A 180 0.45 13.60 -4.38
N LEU A 181 0.53 14.88 -4.78
CA LEU A 181 0.72 15.28 -6.19
C LEU A 181 2.09 14.85 -6.75
N MET A 182 3.16 14.97 -5.96
CA MET A 182 4.50 14.51 -6.35
C MET A 182 4.56 13.01 -6.64
N ILE A 183 3.77 12.21 -5.93
CA ILE A 183 3.68 10.76 -6.15
C ILE A 183 2.70 10.41 -7.28
N ALA A 184 1.63 11.19 -7.44
CA ALA A 184 0.60 10.97 -8.44
C ALA A 184 1.08 11.21 -9.87
N ARG A 185 1.86 12.27 -10.13
CA ARG A 185 2.36 12.60 -11.48
C ARG A 185 3.14 11.45 -12.15
N PRO A 186 4.17 10.84 -11.51
CA PRO A 186 4.88 9.71 -12.09
C PRO A 186 4.01 8.46 -12.25
N LEU A 187 3.05 8.24 -11.34
CA LEU A 187 2.10 7.13 -11.45
C LEU A 187 1.20 7.30 -12.68
N TYR A 188 0.65 8.51 -12.86
CA TYR A 188 -0.22 8.84 -13.98
C TYR A 188 0.46 8.65 -15.34
N SER A 189 1.68 9.17 -15.49
CA SER A 189 2.47 8.99 -16.72
C SER A 189 2.71 7.51 -17.03
N LYS A 190 3.01 6.67 -16.04
CA LYS A 190 3.17 5.23 -16.25
C LYS A 190 1.86 4.53 -16.63
N LEU A 191 0.74 4.96 -16.04
CA LEU A 191 -0.56 4.35 -16.28
C LEU A 191 -1.12 4.67 -17.67
N LYS A 192 -0.76 5.81 -18.28
CA LYS A 192 -1.14 6.17 -19.66
C LYS A 192 -0.71 5.11 -20.68
N ASP A 193 0.52 4.61 -20.54
CA ASP A 193 1.11 3.63 -21.46
C ASP A 193 0.89 2.17 -21.01
N SER A 194 0.19 1.95 -19.89
CA SER A 194 0.00 0.63 -19.29
C SER A 194 -1.35 0.02 -19.67
N ARG A 195 -1.49 -1.30 -19.41
CA ARG A 195 -2.78 -1.98 -19.48
C ARG A 195 -3.81 -1.29 -18.56
N PRO A 196 -5.11 -1.31 -18.92
CA PRO A 196 -6.15 -0.71 -18.11
C PRO A 196 -6.34 -1.49 -16.80
N TYR A 197 -5.84 -0.94 -15.70
CA TYR A 197 -6.08 -1.45 -14.35
C TYR A 197 -7.28 -0.75 -13.72
N ARG A 198 -7.99 -1.47 -12.83
CA ARG A 198 -9.07 -0.89 -12.01
C ARG A 198 -8.58 -0.59 -10.60
N VAL A 199 -9.23 0.36 -9.96
CA VAL A 199 -8.94 0.72 -8.56
C VAL A 199 -9.18 -0.48 -7.65
N ALA A 200 -8.13 -0.87 -6.92
CA ALA A 200 -8.22 -1.89 -5.90
C ALA A 200 -8.87 -1.32 -4.61
N PRO A 201 -9.68 -2.11 -3.90
CA PRO A 201 -10.21 -1.73 -2.60
C PRO A 201 -9.08 -1.75 -1.55
N LEU A 202 -9.19 -0.87 -0.54
CA LEU A 202 -8.30 -0.93 0.63
C LEU A 202 -8.49 -2.23 1.43
N ASP A 203 -9.69 -2.81 1.40
CA ASP A 203 -9.96 -4.14 1.95
C ASP A 203 -9.67 -5.22 0.89
N PRO A 204 -8.59 -5.99 1.02
CA PRO A 204 -8.19 -6.97 0.00
C PRO A 204 -9.18 -8.11 -0.18
N THR A 205 -10.10 -8.32 0.77
CA THR A 205 -11.14 -9.35 0.66
C THR A 205 -12.19 -8.99 -0.38
N LYS A 206 -12.36 -7.70 -0.68
CA LYS A 206 -13.32 -7.19 -1.66
C LYS A 206 -12.80 -7.18 -3.09
N GLU A 207 -11.53 -7.53 -3.32
CA GLU A 207 -10.97 -7.59 -4.69
C GLU A 207 -11.72 -8.56 -5.61
N THR A 208 -12.33 -9.60 -5.03
CA THR A 208 -13.11 -10.61 -5.76
C THR A 208 -14.61 -10.34 -5.71
N ASP A 209 -15.04 -9.27 -5.05
CA ASP A 209 -16.45 -8.91 -4.90
C ASP A 209 -17.02 -8.46 -6.26
N PRO A 210 -18.03 -9.15 -6.83
CA PRO A 210 -18.65 -8.78 -8.09
C PRO A 210 -19.23 -7.35 -8.09
N GLU A 211 -19.76 -6.90 -6.95
CA GLU A 211 -20.33 -5.56 -6.82
C GLU A 211 -19.25 -4.48 -6.87
N TRP A 212 -18.08 -4.75 -6.26
CA TRP A 212 -16.93 -3.85 -6.38
C TRP A 212 -16.43 -3.80 -7.82
N MET A 213 -16.21 -4.95 -8.45
CA MET A 213 -15.67 -5.03 -9.81
C MET A 213 -16.53 -4.30 -10.84
N LYS A 214 -17.87 -4.31 -10.66
CA LYS A 214 -18.81 -3.61 -11.54
C LYS A 214 -18.63 -2.09 -11.51
N HIS A 215 -18.33 -1.52 -10.34
CA HIS A 215 -18.26 -0.07 -10.13
C HIS A 215 -16.83 0.48 -10.05
N ALA A 216 -15.82 -0.39 -9.97
CA ALA A 216 -14.43 0.03 -9.85
C ALA A 216 -13.97 0.80 -11.10
N GLN A 217 -13.65 2.08 -10.91
CA GLN A 217 -13.12 2.97 -11.95
C GLN A 217 -11.75 2.49 -12.45
N LEU A 218 -11.37 2.93 -13.66
CA LEU A 218 -9.99 2.76 -14.13
C LEU A 218 -9.03 3.57 -13.23
N LEU A 219 -7.92 2.93 -12.87
CA LEU A 219 -6.93 3.52 -11.97
C LEU A 219 -6.34 4.82 -12.54
N VAL A 220 -6.13 4.89 -13.86
CA VAL A 220 -5.65 6.10 -14.54
C VAL A 220 -6.61 7.29 -14.35
N GLN A 221 -7.92 7.06 -14.47
CA GLN A 221 -8.94 8.09 -14.27
C GLN A 221 -9.00 8.49 -12.79
N ALA A 222 -9.00 7.50 -11.89
CA ALA A 222 -9.03 7.77 -10.46
C ALA A 222 -7.79 8.56 -9.99
N VAL A 223 -6.61 8.31 -10.56
CA VAL A 223 -5.39 9.08 -10.28
C VAL A 223 -5.51 10.51 -10.81
N ALA A 224 -5.98 10.70 -12.04
CA ALA A 224 -6.21 12.03 -12.62
C ALA A 224 -7.19 12.85 -11.76
N GLU A 225 -8.30 12.25 -11.32
CA GLU A 225 -9.24 12.91 -10.41
C GLU A 225 -8.58 13.34 -9.10
N LYS A 226 -7.71 12.50 -8.51
CA LYS A 226 -6.99 12.86 -7.28
C LYS A 226 -5.97 13.95 -7.52
N MET A 227 -5.34 13.99 -8.70
CA MET A 227 -4.45 15.08 -9.09
C MET A 227 -5.21 16.40 -9.20
N CYS A 228 -6.37 16.43 -9.88
CA CYS A 228 -7.25 17.60 -9.92
C CYS A 228 -7.66 18.04 -8.51
N ALA A 229 -8.05 17.10 -7.65
CA ALA A 229 -8.45 17.43 -6.29
C ALA A 229 -7.29 18.02 -5.47
N CYS A 230 -6.06 17.50 -5.63
CA CYS A 230 -4.88 18.05 -4.97
C CYS A 230 -4.56 19.47 -5.46
N THR A 231 -4.57 19.71 -6.77
CA THR A 231 -4.28 21.04 -7.35
C THR A 231 -5.31 22.08 -6.92
N LEU A 232 -6.60 21.71 -6.92
CA LEU A 232 -7.67 22.58 -6.44
C LEU A 232 -7.54 22.91 -4.94
N GLN A 233 -7.25 21.92 -4.09
CA GLN A 233 -7.06 22.15 -2.66
C GLN A 233 -5.85 23.03 -2.37
N MET A 234 -4.73 22.79 -3.06
CA MET A 234 -3.53 23.64 -2.96
C MET A 234 -3.85 25.09 -3.35
N PHE A 235 -4.61 25.29 -4.44
CA PHE A 235 -5.06 26.60 -4.86
C PHE A 235 -5.99 27.28 -3.83
N GLU A 236 -6.94 26.55 -3.24
CA GLU A 236 -7.82 27.10 -2.21
C GLU A 236 -7.06 27.56 -0.96
N THR A 237 -5.99 26.86 -0.57
CA THR A 237 -5.10 27.28 0.51
C THR A 237 -4.19 28.47 0.14
N ASP A 238 -3.82 28.61 -1.13
CA ASP A 238 -2.95 29.70 -1.62
C ASP A 238 -3.69 31.01 -1.95
N LYS A 239 -5.03 31.03 -1.95
CA LYS A 239 -5.85 32.25 -2.12
C LYS A 239 -5.60 33.37 -1.08
N GLY A 240 -4.67 33.17 -0.14
CA GLY A 240 -4.13 34.20 0.74
C GLY A 240 -2.95 35.01 0.17
N PHE A 241 -2.36 34.63 -0.97
CA PHE A 241 -1.20 35.32 -1.56
C PHE A 241 -1.41 35.66 -3.05
N ASP A 242 -1.24 36.95 -3.34
CA ASP A 242 -1.54 37.66 -4.57
C ASP A 242 -0.55 37.30 -5.71
N THR A 243 -0.83 36.28 -6.53
CA THR A 243 -0.06 36.00 -7.77
C THR A 243 -0.92 35.35 -8.88
N ASP A 244 -1.50 36.16 -9.76
CA ASP A 244 -2.38 35.77 -10.89
C ASP A 244 -1.77 34.78 -11.92
N ALA A 245 -0.44 34.69 -12.02
CA ALA A 245 0.23 33.88 -13.04
C ALA A 245 0.29 32.38 -12.72
N ASP A 246 0.58 32.02 -11.46
CA ASP A 246 0.63 30.61 -11.01
C ASP A 246 -0.78 30.00 -10.93
N ILE A 247 -1.78 30.84 -10.68
CA ILE A 247 -3.22 30.50 -10.67
C ILE A 247 -3.67 29.94 -12.02
N SER A 248 -3.22 30.56 -13.11
CA SER A 248 -3.61 30.15 -14.46
C SER A 248 -3.02 28.78 -14.82
N PHE A 249 -1.78 28.50 -14.41
CA PHE A 249 -1.11 27.23 -14.72
C PHE A 249 -1.73 26.05 -13.96
N ALA A 250 -2.01 26.20 -12.66
CA ALA A 250 -2.62 25.14 -11.86
C ALA A 250 -4.06 24.80 -12.31
N LEU A 251 -4.84 25.81 -12.72
CA LEU A 251 -6.18 25.61 -13.28
C LEU A 251 -6.13 24.96 -14.67
N LEU A 252 -5.17 25.32 -15.52
CA LEU A 252 -4.94 24.65 -16.80
C LEU A 252 -4.54 23.19 -16.61
N GLU A 253 -3.64 22.89 -15.67
CA GLU A 253 -3.23 21.53 -15.33
C GLU A 253 -4.43 20.71 -14.79
N ALA A 254 -5.25 21.31 -13.92
CA ALA A 254 -6.48 20.68 -13.42
C ALA A 254 -7.52 20.43 -14.52
N LEU A 255 -7.66 21.35 -15.48
CA LEU A 255 -8.56 21.22 -16.62
C LEU A 255 -8.07 20.15 -17.60
N GLU A 256 -6.77 20.06 -17.86
CA GLU A 256 -6.16 19.01 -18.70
C GLU A 256 -6.50 17.63 -18.13
N PHE A 257 -6.25 17.40 -16.84
CA PHE A 257 -6.60 16.14 -16.19
C PHE A 257 -8.12 15.88 -16.15
N ALA A 258 -8.95 16.91 -15.99
CA ALA A 258 -10.41 16.77 -16.03
C ALA A 258 -10.91 16.35 -17.42
N THR A 259 -10.33 16.91 -18.49
CA THR A 259 -10.68 16.51 -19.87
C THR A 259 -10.23 15.08 -20.19
N GLU A 260 -9.08 14.64 -19.66
CA GLU A 260 -8.59 13.27 -19.79
C GLU A 260 -9.42 12.25 -18.98
N CYS A 261 -10.16 12.69 -17.96
CA CYS A 261 -11.10 11.84 -17.21
C CYS A 261 -12.38 11.54 -18.01
N GLU A 262 -12.88 12.50 -18.80
CA GLU A 262 -14.14 12.37 -19.56
C GLU A 262 -13.97 11.64 -20.90
N TYR A 263 -12.80 11.77 -21.54
CA TYR A 263 -12.49 11.14 -22.83
C TYR A 263 -11.12 10.48 -22.80
N PRO A 264 -11.01 9.21 -22.36
CA PRO A 264 -9.79 8.47 -22.59
C PRO A 264 -9.69 8.28 -24.10
N GLU A 265 -8.68 8.86 -24.75
CA GLU A 265 -8.34 8.48 -26.12
C GLU A 265 -8.08 6.96 -26.12
N ILE A 266 -9.08 6.19 -26.57
CA ILE A 266 -8.94 4.78 -26.84
C ILE A 266 -8.01 4.71 -28.05
N SER A 267 -6.72 4.49 -27.80
CA SER A 267 -5.73 4.15 -28.81
C SER A 267 -5.07 2.82 -28.46
#